data_AF-A0A967EY96-F1
#
_entry.id   AF-A0A967EY96-F1
#
_cell.length_a   1.000
_cell.length_b   1.000
_cell.length_c   1.000
_cell.angle_alpha   90.00
_cell.angle_beta   90.00
_cell.angle_gamma   90.00
#
_symmetry.space_group_name_H-M   'P 1'
#
loop_
_entity.id
_entity.type
_entity.pdbx_description
1 polymer ?
#
loop_
_entity_poly.entity_id
_entity_poly.type
_entity_poly.pdbx_seq_one_letter_code
_entity_poly.pdbx_strand_id
1 'polypeptide(L)'
;MAASEPASAALRCEAQINEALANMSIPQSDVKSIKVARQGKGAKSATNYSWDAWVRLNSCNGYVMVHMTRTCHVQQVYTTGDCKVDGMPRY
;
A
#
# COMPACT_ATOMS: atom_id res chain seq x y z
N MET A 1 15.84 -11.11 16.66
CA MET A 1 16.24 -9.84 16.01
C MET A 1 15.24 -9.52 14.92
N ALA A 2 14.81 -8.26 14.83
CA ALA A 2 13.64 -7.82 14.08
C ALA A 2 13.75 -8.10 12.56
N ALA A 3 12.69 -8.67 12.00
CA ALA A 3 12.54 -8.89 10.57
C ALA A 3 12.34 -7.55 9.85
N SER A 4 13.45 -6.92 9.47
CA SER A 4 13.47 -5.81 8.52
C SER A 4 13.29 -6.35 7.09
N GLU A 5 12.19 -7.05 6.84
CA GLU A 5 11.79 -7.52 5.51
C GLU A 5 10.76 -6.63 4.74
N PRO A 6 10.37 -5.39 5.16
CA PRO A 6 9.46 -4.59 4.34
C PRO A 6 10.17 -3.79 3.23
N ALA A 7 11.50 -3.60 3.31
CA ALA A 7 12.23 -2.77 2.35
C ALA A 7 12.33 -3.42 0.97
N SER A 8 12.62 -4.71 0.89
CA SER A 8 12.78 -5.40 -0.41
C SER A 8 11.45 -5.58 -1.15
N ALA A 9 10.34 -5.81 -0.43
CA ALA A 9 9.02 -5.89 -1.05
C ALA A 9 8.50 -4.52 -1.47
N ALA A 10 8.73 -3.48 -0.64
CA ALA A 10 8.47 -2.10 -1.02
C ALA A 10 9.24 -1.72 -2.28
N LEU A 11 10.56 -1.96 -2.32
CA LEU A 11 11.40 -1.68 -3.49
C LEU A 11 10.97 -2.46 -4.74
N ARG A 12 10.51 -3.72 -4.60
CA ARG A 12 10.04 -4.55 -5.72
C ARG A 12 8.71 -4.07 -6.29
N CYS A 13 7.78 -3.64 -5.43
CA CYS A 13 6.44 -3.20 -5.82
C CYS A 13 6.31 -1.68 -5.93
N GLU A 14 7.37 -0.91 -5.67
CA GLU A 14 7.32 0.56 -5.58
C GLU A 14 6.79 1.18 -6.87
N ALA A 15 7.24 0.69 -8.02
CA ALA A 15 6.77 1.13 -9.32
C ALA A 15 5.25 0.94 -9.48
N GLN A 16 4.72 -0.23 -9.09
CA GLN A 16 3.30 -0.55 -9.17
C GLN A 16 2.47 0.28 -8.18
N ILE A 17 2.99 0.49 -6.96
CA ILE A 17 2.36 1.34 -5.96
C ILE A 17 2.30 2.77 -6.48
N ASN A 18 3.40 3.28 -7.05
CA ASN A 18 3.47 4.62 -7.57
C ASN A 18 2.54 4.83 -8.77
N GLU A 19 2.48 3.85 -9.68
CA GLU A 19 1.53 3.87 -10.81
C GLU A 19 0.09 3.87 -10.32
N ALA A 20 -0.25 3.04 -9.33
CA ALA A 20 -1.59 3.02 -8.74
C ALA A 20 -1.96 4.37 -8.08
N LEU A 21 -1.03 4.97 -7.35
CA LEU A 21 -1.21 6.29 -6.74
C LEU A 21 -1.37 7.39 -7.80
N ALA A 22 -0.56 7.36 -8.86
CA ALA A 22 -0.63 8.31 -9.96
C ALA A 22 -1.95 8.20 -10.73
N ASN A 23 -2.43 6.97 -10.98
CA ASN A 23 -3.74 6.71 -11.59
C ASN A 23 -4.90 7.25 -10.73
N MET A 24 -4.65 7.45 -9.44
CA MET A 24 -5.60 8.00 -8.47
C MET A 24 -5.42 9.49 -8.24
N SER A 25 -4.61 10.15 -9.08
CA SER A 25 -4.31 11.57 -8.97
C SER A 25 -3.65 11.96 -7.64
N ILE A 26 -2.99 11.02 -6.98
CA ILE A 26 -2.20 11.25 -5.76
C ILE A 26 -0.74 11.44 -6.19
N PRO A 27 -0.20 12.66 -6.15
CA PRO A 27 1.19 12.90 -6.49
C PRO A 27 2.10 12.32 -5.39
N GLN A 28 3.24 11.77 -5.80
CA GLN A 28 4.28 11.28 -4.86
C GLN A 28 4.74 12.37 -3.88
N SER A 29 4.71 13.63 -4.29
CA SER A 29 5.04 14.76 -3.40
C SER A 29 4.06 14.92 -2.23
N ASP A 30 2.83 14.42 -2.35
CA ASP A 30 1.87 14.42 -1.25
C ASP A 30 2.05 13.21 -0.33
N VAL A 31 2.80 12.20 -0.77
CA VAL A 31 3.07 11.01 0.04
C VAL A 31 4.06 11.35 1.15
N LYS A 32 3.56 11.33 2.38
CA LYS A 32 4.35 11.52 3.59
C LYS A 32 5.19 10.29 3.93
N SER A 33 4.63 9.09 3.75
CA SER A 33 5.28 7.84 4.12
C SER A 33 4.63 6.65 3.41
N ILE A 34 5.43 5.69 2.96
CA ILE A 34 4.92 4.41 2.44
C ILE A 34 5.39 3.31 3.38
N LYS A 35 4.46 2.47 3.83
CA LYS A 35 4.74 1.27 4.63
C LYS A 35 4.16 0.06 3.95
N VAL A 36 5.01 -0.85 3.48
CA VAL A 36 4.55 -2.12 2.90
C VAL A 36 4.61 -3.20 3.97
N ALA A 37 3.47 -3.85 4.21
CA ALA A 37 3.31 -4.93 5.17
C ALA A 37 2.90 -6.21 4.44
N ARG A 38 3.47 -7.35 4.84
CA ARG A 38 3.02 -8.65 4.35
C ARG A 38 1.74 -9.04 5.07
N GLN A 39 0.67 -9.23 4.32
CA GLN A 39 -0.60 -9.72 4.84
C GLN A 39 -0.71 -11.22 4.58
N GLY A 40 -0.73 -11.99 5.66
CA GLY A 40 -0.79 -13.45 5.61
C GLY A 40 -1.05 -14.03 6.99
N LYS A 41 -1.74 -15.17 7.05
CA LYS A 41 -2.03 -15.88 8.30
C LYS A 41 -0.77 -16.56 8.85
N GLY A 42 0.10 -15.78 9.51
CA GLY A 42 1.28 -16.24 10.22
C GLY A 42 2.44 -16.73 9.34
N ALA A 43 3.56 -17.05 9.98
CA ALA A 43 4.81 -17.48 9.35
C ALA A 43 4.68 -18.78 8.51
N LYS A 44 3.57 -19.51 8.60
CA LYS A 44 3.36 -20.81 7.95
C LYS A 44 2.74 -20.75 6.55
N SER A 45 2.16 -19.62 6.13
CA SER A 45 1.68 -19.45 4.76
C SER A 45 2.74 -18.80 3.88
N ALA A 46 3.76 -19.59 3.49
CA ALA A 46 4.79 -19.13 2.55
C ALA A 46 4.25 -18.94 1.11
N THR A 47 3.12 -19.59 0.78
CA THR A 47 2.56 -19.58 -0.58
C THR A 47 1.38 -18.62 -0.73
N ASN A 48 0.60 -18.40 0.34
CA ASN A 48 -0.59 -17.55 0.34
C ASN A 48 -0.33 -16.31 1.19
N TYR A 49 0.39 -15.35 0.60
CA TYR A 49 0.56 -14.03 1.20
C TYR A 49 0.32 -12.94 0.16
N SER A 50 -0.15 -11.81 0.65
CA SER A 50 -0.39 -10.58 -0.07
C SER A 50 0.49 -9.47 0.51
N TRP A 51 0.61 -8.36 -0.21
CA TRP A 51 1.27 -7.15 0.25
C TRP A 51 0.25 -6.05 0.40
N ASP A 52 0.23 -5.39 1.54
CA ASP A 52 -0.56 -4.18 1.77
C ASP A 52 0.39 -2.99 1.88
N ALA A 53 0.28 -2.02 0.98
CA ALA A 53 0.98 -0.76 1.09
C ALA A 53 0.09 0.29 1.77
N TRP A 54 0.55 0.77 2.91
CA TRP A 54 -0.05 1.83 3.70
C TRP A 54 0.64 3.13 3.32
N VAL A 55 -0.03 3.93 2.52
CA VAL A 55 0.48 5.21 2.02
C VAL A 55 -0.15 6.32 2.84
N ARG A 56 0.66 7.01 3.64
CA ARG A 56 0.23 8.18 4.38
C ARG A 56 0.40 9.41 3.51
N LEU A 57 -0.65 10.21 3.39
CA LEU A 57 -0.62 11.46 2.63
C LEU A 57 -0.44 12.67 3.55
N ASN A 58 0.01 13.79 3.00
CA ASN A 58 0.11 15.08 3.67
C ASN A 58 -1.20 15.87 3.51
N SER A 59 -1.90 15.74 2.39
CA SER A 59 -3.14 16.47 2.10
C SER A 59 -4.35 15.95 2.89
N CYS A 60 -4.30 14.71 3.36
CA CYS A 60 -5.43 14.09 4.06
C CYS A 60 -5.03 13.43 5.38
N ASN A 61 -5.98 13.34 6.32
CA ASN A 61 -5.76 12.66 7.60
C ASN A 61 -6.25 11.21 7.54
N GLY A 62 -5.43 10.32 6.98
CA GLY A 62 -5.71 8.89 6.88
C GLY A 62 -4.61 8.14 6.13
N TYR A 63 -4.94 6.97 5.59
CA TYR A 63 -4.01 6.17 4.77
C TYR A 63 -4.69 5.66 3.52
N VAL A 64 -3.98 5.71 2.40
CA VAL A 64 -4.36 5.01 1.17
C VAL A 64 -3.76 3.62 1.24
N MET A 65 -4.63 2.62 1.18
CA MET A 65 -4.29 1.21 1.27
C MET A 65 -4.28 0.61 -0.12
N VAL A 66 -3.13 0.13 -0.56
CA VAL A 66 -2.97 -0.58 -1.82
C VAL A 66 -2.77 -2.06 -1.50
N HIS A 67 -3.83 -2.84 -1.69
CA HIS A 67 -3.78 -4.29 -1.54
C HIS A 67 -3.26 -4.92 -2.83
N MET A 68 -2.18 -5.68 -2.71
CA MET A 68 -1.48 -6.31 -3.82
C MET A 68 -1.29 -7.81 -3.58
N THR A 69 -1.23 -8.57 -4.66
CA THR A 69 -0.77 -9.95 -4.60
C THR A 69 0.74 -10.02 -4.34
N ARG A 70 1.24 -11.22 -4.06
CA ARG A 70 2.68 -11.53 -4.02
C ARG A 70 3.48 -11.05 -5.24
N THR A 71 2.85 -10.95 -6.41
CA THR A 71 3.49 -10.52 -7.67
C THR A 71 3.38 -9.01 -7.90
N CYS A 72 3.10 -8.21 -6.86
CA CYS A 72 2.86 -6.77 -6.97
C CYS A 72 1.67 -6.40 -7.86
N HIS A 73 0.75 -7.34 -8.09
CA HIS A 73 -0.46 -7.04 -8.85
C HIS A 73 -1.47 -6.35 -7.93
N VAL A 74 -1.83 -5.13 -8.27
CA VAL A 74 -2.79 -4.32 -7.50
C VAL A 74 -4.17 -4.94 -7.65
N GLN A 75 -4.72 -5.43 -6.55
CA GLN A 75 -6.06 -6.02 -6.53
C GLN A 75 -7.10 -4.98 -6.15
N GLN A 76 -6.80 -4.19 -5.11
CA GLN A 76 -7.73 -3.20 -4.58
C GLN A 76 -6.94 -2.02 -4.05
N VAL A 77 -7.52 -0.83 -4.21
CA VAL A 77 -7.02 0.38 -3.57
C VAL A 77 -8.19 1.11 -2.94
N TYR A 78 -8.02 1.50 -1.68
CA TYR A 78 -9.06 2.15 -0.91
C TYR A 78 -8.44 3.12 0.08
N THR A 79 -9.18 4.15 0.45
CA THR A 79 -8.79 5.06 1.52
C THR A 79 -9.32 4.58 2.86
N THR A 80 -8.54 4.82 3.90
CA THR A 80 -8.89 4.53 5.29
C THR A 80 -8.76 5.79 6.13
N GLY A 81 -9.56 5.86 7.20
CA GLY A 81 -9.63 7.01 8.09
C GLY A 81 -10.39 8.18 7.45
N ASP A 82 -9.98 9.41 7.77
CA ASP A 82 -10.60 10.63 7.24
C ASP A 82 -10.03 11.06 5.88
N CYS A 83 -9.29 10.17 5.21
CA CYS A 83 -8.75 10.46 3.90
C CYS A 83 -9.84 10.46 2.84
N LYS A 84 -10.30 11.66 2.47
CA LYS A 84 -11.26 11.88 1.39
C LYS A 84 -10.50 12.15 0.11
N VAL A 85 -10.13 11.09 -0.59
CA VAL A 85 -9.71 11.21 -1.99
C VAL A 85 -10.97 11.09 -2.85
N ASP A 86 -11.22 12.10 -3.67
CA ASP A 86 -12.37 12.14 -4.57
C ASP A 86 -12.31 10.94 -5.53
N GLY A 87 -13.41 10.18 -5.64
CA GLY A 87 -13.48 9.00 -6.50
C GLY A 87 -13.06 7.65 -5.87
N MET A 88 -12.79 7.57 -4.56
CA MET A 88 -12.46 6.30 -3.90
C MET A 88 -13.57 5.69 -3.03
N PRO A 89 -13.74 4.36 -3.05
CA PRO A 89 -14.58 3.67 -2.08
C PRO A 89 -13.99 3.85 -0.67
N ARG A 90 -14.85 4.26 0.26
CA ARG A 90 -14.51 4.50 1.67
C ARG A 90 -14.95 3.27 2.45
N TYR A 91 -14.04 2.71 3.24
CA TYR A 91 -14.27 1.54 4.07
C TYR A 91 -13.96 1.83 5.54
#